data_AF-A0A1I5TME5-F1
#
_entry.id   AF-A0A1I5TME5-F1
#
_cell.length_a   1.000
_cell.length_b   1.000
_cell.length_c   1.000
_cell.angle_alpha   90.00
_cell.angle_beta   90.00
_cell.angle_gamma   90.00
#
_symmetry.space_group_name_H-M   'P 1'
#
loop_
_entity.id
_entity.type
_entity.pdbx_description
1 polymer ?
#
loop_
_entity_poly.entity_id
_entity_poly.type
_entity_poly.pdbx_seq_one_letter_code
_entity_poly.pdbx_strand_id
1 'polypeptide(L)'
;MREQWMETLREFFFAQTIDAREVDQIVRFKHRYIPKRLFKYREVSEYSLSNLSNDTLWCARANSFNDPYDCALSVELSPLCELAVTSARKLGFFTPDEIGSIEQAEDPMQKLLELSASKNTGVPAEQFYALRDKVEEARATAKVGILDKMNNGLRSAYKICSLCQRIDSLLMWSHYTRNHQGFAMEYDFTRLPQQSPVARFLWPVIYDEKIYDASHVFVRKSPDDPVNNMFAVGAAIHKALDWQYEQEWRIVVPDGESEPPKNIPVPKPVAVYLGAAMEPEKAEKVIGIADSKDIPVFKMQLSRSEFKMVPVSI
;
A
#
# COMPACT_ATOMS: atom_id res chain seq x y z
N MET A 1 8.74 -20.38 -2.61
CA MET A 1 7.66 -20.54 -1.62
C MET A 1 7.28 -19.14 -1.17
N ARG A 2 6.13 -18.61 -1.62
CA ARG A 2 5.51 -17.48 -0.92
C ARG A 2 5.25 -17.99 0.50
N GLU A 3 5.79 -17.32 1.50
CA GLU A 3 5.66 -17.78 2.88
C GLU A 3 4.17 -17.80 3.23
N GLN A 4 3.65 -18.96 3.63
CA GLN A 4 2.21 -19.23 3.80
C GLN A 4 1.47 -18.17 4.64
N TRP A 5 2.17 -17.48 5.54
CA TRP A 5 1.61 -16.42 6.38
C TRP A 5 1.30 -15.12 5.62
N MET A 6 1.99 -14.82 4.51
CA MET A 6 1.70 -13.67 3.66
C MET A 6 0.37 -13.87 2.93
N GLU A 7 0.01 -15.11 2.59
CA GLU A 7 -1.31 -15.41 2.02
C GLU A 7 -2.42 -15.19 3.06
N THR A 8 -2.22 -15.63 4.31
CA THR A 8 -3.16 -15.33 5.41
C THR A 8 -3.32 -13.83 5.63
N LEU A 9 -2.23 -13.06 5.54
CA LEU A 9 -2.30 -11.60 5.63
C LEU A 9 -3.06 -11.00 4.44
N ARG A 10 -2.88 -11.55 3.25
CA ARG A 10 -3.58 -11.14 2.04
C ARG A 10 -5.08 -11.40 2.18
N GLU A 11 -5.49 -12.62 2.52
CA GLU A 11 -6.89 -12.99 2.77
C GLU A 11 -7.57 -12.00 3.74
N PHE A 12 -6.86 -11.58 4.78
CA PHE A 12 -7.36 -10.58 5.74
C PHE A 12 -7.67 -9.22 5.09
N PHE A 13 -6.78 -8.69 4.24
CA PHE A 13 -7.01 -7.39 3.60
C PHE A 13 -8.08 -7.47 2.50
N PHE A 14 -8.25 -8.62 1.85
CA PHE A 14 -9.26 -8.84 0.82
C PHE A 14 -10.63 -9.30 1.38
N ALA A 15 -10.75 -9.49 2.69
CA ALA A 15 -12.02 -9.81 3.33
C ALA A 15 -13.01 -8.64 3.19
N GLN A 16 -14.27 -8.94 2.86
CA GLN A 16 -15.33 -7.94 2.68
C GLN A 16 -15.64 -7.16 3.95
N THR A 17 -15.65 -7.84 5.09
CA THR A 17 -16.03 -7.30 6.39
C THR A 17 -14.95 -7.58 7.42
N ILE A 18 -14.89 -6.76 8.46
CA ILE A 18 -14.01 -7.02 9.60
C ILE A 18 -14.58 -6.45 10.90
N ASP A 19 -14.26 -7.10 12.02
CA ASP A 19 -14.45 -6.54 13.36
C ASP A 19 -13.13 -6.22 14.10
N ALA A 20 -13.25 -5.51 15.23
CA ALA A 20 -12.08 -5.11 16.02
C ALA A 20 -11.27 -6.28 16.58
N ARG A 21 -11.91 -7.43 16.86
CA ARG A 21 -11.23 -8.63 17.36
C ARG A 21 -10.38 -9.26 16.26
N GLU A 22 -10.89 -9.31 15.05
CA GLU A 22 -10.14 -9.79 13.87
C GLU A 22 -8.93 -8.90 13.57
N VAL A 23 -9.09 -7.56 13.68
CA VAL A 23 -7.95 -6.63 13.58
C VAL A 23 -6.88 -6.93 14.63
N ASP A 24 -7.27 -7.13 15.89
CA ASP A 24 -6.31 -7.46 16.94
C ASP A 24 -5.65 -8.83 16.72
N GLN A 25 -6.40 -9.81 16.21
CA GLN A 25 -5.86 -11.13 15.86
C GLN A 25 -4.80 -11.02 14.75
N ILE A 26 -5.05 -10.28 13.66
CA ILE A 26 -4.06 -10.16 12.59
C ILE A 26 -2.82 -9.39 13.07
N VAL A 27 -2.98 -8.37 13.91
CA VAL A 27 -1.85 -7.60 14.46
C VAL A 27 -0.97 -8.52 15.29
N ARG A 28 -1.56 -9.38 16.13
CA ARG A 28 -0.84 -10.40 16.92
C ARG A 28 -0.21 -11.48 16.05
N PHE A 29 -0.90 -11.91 15.00
CA PHE A 29 -0.40 -12.90 14.04
C PHE A 29 0.85 -12.36 13.34
N LYS A 30 0.74 -11.19 12.70
CA LYS A 30 1.84 -10.50 12.02
C LYS A 30 3.04 -10.24 12.92
N HIS A 31 2.81 -9.90 14.20
CA HIS A 31 3.90 -9.56 15.13
C HIS A 31 4.96 -10.67 15.23
N ARG A 32 4.55 -11.94 15.05
CA ARG A 32 5.44 -13.12 15.04
C ARG A 32 6.42 -13.16 13.87
N TYR A 33 6.12 -12.42 12.80
CA TYR A 33 6.87 -12.38 11.54
C TYR A 33 7.64 -11.07 11.36
N ILE A 34 7.63 -10.16 12.34
CA ILE A 34 8.46 -8.95 12.29
C ILE A 34 9.94 -9.37 12.21
N PRO A 35 10.71 -8.89 11.21
CA PRO A 35 12.11 -9.24 11.07
C PRO A 35 12.92 -8.68 12.24
N LYS A 36 13.95 -9.43 12.65
CA LYS A 36 14.89 -8.98 13.70
C LYS A 36 15.67 -7.73 13.29
N ARG A 37 15.83 -7.50 11.99
CA ARG A 37 16.63 -6.40 11.44
C ARG A 37 15.82 -5.68 10.37
N LEU A 38 15.52 -4.42 10.63
CA LEU A 38 14.90 -3.51 9.67
C LEU A 38 15.73 -2.24 9.58
N PHE A 39 15.98 -1.80 8.34
CA PHE A 39 16.90 -0.72 8.03
C PHE A 39 16.15 0.49 7.49
N LYS A 40 16.48 1.67 8.02
CA LYS A 40 16.09 2.94 7.41
C LYS A 40 17.31 3.56 6.72
N TYR A 41 17.28 3.55 5.40
CA TYR A 41 18.25 4.23 4.53
C TYR A 41 17.96 5.73 4.44
N ARG A 42 19.00 6.55 4.54
CA ARG A 42 18.93 8.01 4.39
C ARG A 42 20.19 8.59 3.78
N GLU A 43 20.05 9.67 3.03
CA GLU A 43 21.16 10.60 2.82
C GLU A 43 21.54 11.32 4.13
N VAL A 44 22.72 11.93 4.17
CA VAL A 44 23.13 12.80 5.29
C VAL A 44 22.52 14.18 5.10
N SER A 45 21.60 14.55 5.98
CA SER A 45 20.96 15.87 6.06
C SER A 45 20.65 16.21 7.51
N GLU A 46 20.38 17.48 7.81
CA GLU A 46 20.02 17.90 9.17
C GLU A 46 18.81 17.12 9.72
N TYR A 47 17.84 16.79 8.85
CA TYR A 47 16.67 15.99 9.22
C TYR A 47 17.03 14.54 9.57
N SER A 48 17.88 13.87 8.78
CA SER A 48 18.25 12.48 9.06
C SER A 48 19.18 12.36 10.27
N LEU A 49 20.07 13.34 10.46
CA LEU A 49 20.91 13.44 11.66
C LEU A 49 20.05 13.71 12.91
N SER A 50 19.05 14.59 12.81
CA SER A 50 18.08 14.82 13.88
C SER A 50 17.26 13.56 14.21
N ASN A 51 16.87 12.77 13.20
CA ASN A 51 16.21 11.48 13.41
C ASN A 51 17.07 10.50 14.22
N LEU A 52 18.36 10.38 13.86
CA LEU A 52 19.32 9.52 14.58
C LEU A 52 19.55 10.02 16.02
N SER A 53 19.72 11.33 16.20
CA SER A 53 19.96 11.93 17.52
C SER A 53 18.77 11.76 18.47
N ASN A 54 17.55 11.95 17.95
CA ASN A 54 16.33 12.00 18.75
C ASN A 54 15.56 10.67 18.82
N ASP A 55 16.09 9.57 18.29
CA ASP A 55 15.41 8.26 18.22
C ASP A 55 14.02 8.35 17.57
N THR A 56 13.96 8.99 16.40
CA THR A 56 12.71 9.19 15.66
C THR A 56 12.79 8.72 14.22
N LEU A 57 11.64 8.34 13.66
CA LEU A 57 11.48 8.10 12.22
C LEU A 57 10.48 9.08 11.62
N TRP A 58 10.86 9.66 10.47
CA TRP A 58 9.97 10.49 9.66
C TRP A 58 8.95 9.63 8.93
N CYS A 59 7.67 9.94 9.13
CA CYS A 59 6.53 9.37 8.41
C CYS A 59 6.00 10.41 7.42
N ALA A 60 6.18 10.16 6.14
CA ALA A 60 5.82 11.07 5.06
C ALA A 60 4.43 10.75 4.48
N ARG A 61 3.85 11.68 3.72
CA ARG A 61 2.67 11.37 2.89
C ARG A 61 3.10 10.55 1.68
N ALA A 62 2.24 9.65 1.21
CA ALA A 62 2.55 8.79 0.07
C ALA A 62 2.80 9.60 -1.22
N ASN A 63 2.22 10.79 -1.35
CA ASN A 63 2.47 11.70 -2.48
C ASN A 63 3.91 12.22 -2.60
N SER A 64 4.74 12.01 -1.58
CA SER A 64 6.17 12.36 -1.60
C SER A 64 7.07 11.20 -2.05
N PHE A 65 6.49 10.03 -2.31
CA PHE A 65 7.22 8.85 -2.78
C PHE A 65 7.49 8.94 -4.28
N ASN A 66 8.51 8.21 -4.72
CA ASN A 66 8.96 8.17 -6.10
C ASN A 66 8.12 7.25 -7.01
N ASP A 67 7.34 6.33 -6.44
CA ASP A 67 6.44 5.45 -7.17
C ASP A 67 5.06 6.13 -7.35
N PRO A 68 4.61 6.42 -8.59
CA PRO A 68 3.34 7.07 -8.86
C PRO A 68 2.12 6.18 -8.58
N TYR A 69 2.29 4.87 -8.41
CA TYR A 69 1.23 3.94 -8.00
C TYR A 69 1.20 3.71 -6.49
N ASP A 70 2.12 4.29 -5.73
CA ASP A 70 2.21 4.04 -4.31
C ASP A 70 0.92 4.49 -3.58
N CYS A 71 0.45 3.63 -2.68
CA CYS A 71 -0.78 3.78 -1.90
C CYS A 71 -2.04 4.01 -2.75
N ALA A 72 -2.03 3.54 -4.01
CA ALA A 72 -3.20 3.55 -4.87
C ALA A 72 -4.08 2.31 -4.65
N LEU A 73 -5.36 2.47 -4.91
CA LEU A 73 -6.31 1.39 -5.08
C LEU A 73 -7.00 1.48 -6.44
N SER A 74 -7.54 0.34 -6.87
CA SER A 74 -8.53 0.24 -7.93
C SER A 74 -9.87 -0.15 -7.32
N VAL A 75 -10.94 0.20 -8.03
CA VAL A 75 -12.29 -0.25 -7.72
C VAL A 75 -12.95 -0.58 -9.05
N GLU A 76 -13.36 -1.84 -9.19
CA GLU A 76 -14.36 -2.24 -10.13
C GLU A 76 -15.73 -1.96 -9.52
N LEU A 77 -16.27 -0.80 -9.89
CA LEU A 77 -17.67 -0.50 -9.70
C LEU A 77 -18.44 -1.48 -10.58
N SER A 78 -19.00 -2.53 -9.96
CA SER A 78 -19.83 -3.53 -10.64
C SER A 78 -20.78 -2.84 -11.62
N PRO A 79 -20.94 -3.37 -12.85
CA PRO A 79 -21.47 -2.63 -13.96
C PRO A 79 -22.94 -2.30 -13.69
N LEU A 80 -23.40 -1.16 -14.21
CA LEU A 80 -24.82 -0.77 -14.21
C LEU A 80 -25.77 -1.95 -14.50
N CYS A 81 -25.30 -2.94 -15.26
CA CYS A 81 -26.03 -4.15 -15.62
C CYS A 81 -26.55 -4.96 -14.45
N GLU A 82 -25.76 -5.25 -13.41
CA GLU A 82 -26.26 -6.08 -12.31
C GLU A 82 -27.38 -5.38 -11.54
N LEU A 83 -27.21 -4.07 -11.33
CA LEU A 83 -28.22 -3.19 -10.75
C LEU A 83 -29.46 -3.07 -11.65
N ALA A 84 -29.27 -2.93 -12.97
CA ALA A 84 -30.35 -2.81 -13.94
C ALA A 84 -31.13 -4.12 -14.09
N VAL A 85 -30.45 -5.26 -14.16
CA VAL A 85 -31.04 -6.61 -14.20
C VAL A 85 -31.77 -6.90 -12.90
N THR A 86 -31.18 -6.59 -11.74
CA THR A 86 -31.83 -6.74 -10.44
C THR A 86 -33.09 -5.86 -10.33
N SER A 87 -33.02 -4.62 -10.80
CA SER A 87 -34.15 -3.69 -10.79
C SER A 87 -35.25 -4.13 -11.77
N ALA A 88 -34.88 -4.56 -12.98
CA ALA A 88 -35.82 -5.04 -13.98
C ALA A 88 -36.51 -6.35 -13.57
N ARG A 89 -35.80 -7.24 -12.87
CA ARG A 89 -36.36 -8.45 -12.22
C ARG A 89 -37.41 -8.08 -11.18
N LYS A 90 -37.12 -7.11 -10.30
CA LYS A 90 -38.06 -6.65 -9.26
C LYS A 90 -39.31 -5.97 -9.83
N LEU A 91 -39.16 -5.25 -10.95
CA LEU A 91 -40.26 -4.55 -11.61
C LEU A 91 -41.08 -5.44 -12.57
N GLY A 92 -40.70 -6.71 -12.75
CA GLY A 92 -41.38 -7.64 -13.66
C GLY A 92 -41.24 -7.26 -15.13
N PHE A 93 -40.23 -6.47 -15.49
CA PHE A 93 -40.04 -5.94 -16.85
C PHE A 93 -39.57 -7.03 -17.83
N PHE A 94 -38.85 -8.05 -17.34
CA PHE A 94 -38.40 -9.22 -18.10
C PHE A 94 -38.90 -10.52 -17.48
N THR A 95 -39.15 -11.51 -18.33
CA THR A 95 -39.43 -12.89 -17.92
C THR A 95 -38.17 -13.57 -17.36
N PRO A 96 -38.30 -14.65 -16.57
CA PRO A 96 -37.15 -15.40 -16.07
C PRO A 96 -36.20 -15.87 -17.19
N ASP A 97 -36.74 -16.28 -18.33
CA ASP A 97 -35.94 -16.74 -19.49
C ASP A 97 -35.19 -15.58 -20.15
N GLU A 98 -35.83 -14.42 -20.31
CA GLU A 98 -35.17 -13.20 -20.78
C GLU A 98 -34.03 -12.79 -19.84
N ILE A 99 -34.24 -12.85 -18.52
CA ILE A 99 -33.20 -12.54 -17.54
C ILE A 99 -32.03 -13.54 -17.64
N GLY A 100 -32.32 -14.84 -17.73
CA GLY A 100 -31.30 -15.87 -17.94
C GLY A 100 -30.49 -15.62 -19.21
N SER A 101 -31.13 -15.16 -20.29
CA SER A 101 -30.45 -14.81 -21.54
C SER A 101 -29.54 -13.59 -21.43
N ILE A 102 -29.86 -12.63 -20.54
CA ILE A 102 -29.05 -11.45 -20.27
C ILE A 102 -27.81 -11.82 -19.45
N GLU A 103 -28.01 -12.60 -18.38
CA GLU A 103 -26.92 -13.00 -17.47
C GLU A 103 -25.86 -13.90 -18.15
N GLN A 104 -26.26 -14.64 -19.18
CA GLN A 104 -25.36 -15.53 -19.94
C GLN A 104 -24.79 -14.90 -21.21
N ALA A 105 -25.14 -13.64 -21.52
CA ALA A 105 -24.63 -12.96 -22.70
C ALA A 105 -23.17 -12.52 -22.53
N GLU A 106 -22.42 -12.47 -23.63
CA GLU A 106 -21.04 -11.94 -23.64
C GLU A 106 -21.01 -10.44 -23.27
N ASP A 107 -22.03 -9.68 -23.71
CA ASP A 107 -22.32 -8.33 -23.24
C ASP A 107 -23.76 -8.27 -22.68
N PRO A 108 -23.93 -8.47 -21.35
CA PRO A 108 -25.22 -8.40 -20.69
C PRO A 108 -25.95 -7.04 -20.87
N MET A 109 -25.21 -5.92 -20.95
CA MET A 109 -25.84 -4.60 -21.14
C MET A 109 -26.40 -4.46 -22.55
N GLN A 110 -25.65 -4.90 -23.56
CA GLN A 110 -26.17 -4.92 -24.93
C GLN A 110 -27.42 -5.80 -25.01
N LYS A 111 -27.40 -6.98 -24.40
CA LYS A 111 -28.54 -7.90 -24.43
C LYS A 111 -29.77 -7.32 -23.72
N LEU A 112 -29.56 -6.67 -22.58
CA LEU A 112 -30.59 -5.96 -21.82
C LEU A 112 -31.26 -4.87 -22.69
N LEU A 113 -30.47 -4.10 -23.44
CA LEU A 113 -30.97 -3.01 -24.30
C LEU A 113 -31.71 -3.54 -25.52
N GLU A 114 -31.23 -4.61 -26.16
CA GLU A 114 -31.93 -5.28 -27.26
C GLU A 114 -33.33 -5.75 -26.86
N LEU A 115 -33.42 -6.43 -25.70
CA LEU A 115 -34.70 -6.88 -25.14
C LEU A 115 -35.58 -5.71 -24.69
N SER A 116 -34.98 -4.62 -24.19
CA SER A 116 -35.73 -3.41 -23.86
C SER A 116 -36.33 -2.75 -25.11
N ALA A 117 -35.57 -2.69 -26.20
CA ALA A 117 -36.01 -2.11 -27.47
C ALA A 117 -37.12 -2.96 -28.13
N SER A 118 -37.04 -4.29 -28.01
CA SER A 118 -38.04 -5.21 -28.59
C SER A 118 -39.40 -5.16 -27.88
N LYS A 119 -39.47 -4.67 -26.64
CA LYS A 119 -40.72 -4.51 -25.87
C LYS A 119 -41.58 -3.29 -26.26
N ASN A 120 -41.45 -2.83 -27.50
CA ASN A 120 -42.31 -1.83 -28.14
C ASN A 120 -42.36 -0.48 -27.40
N THR A 121 -41.18 0.06 -27.09
CA THR A 121 -40.99 1.33 -26.37
C THR A 121 -41.15 2.57 -27.25
N GLY A 122 -41.35 2.40 -28.57
CA GLY A 122 -41.43 3.50 -29.54
C GLY A 122 -40.09 4.16 -29.89
N VAL A 123 -38.97 3.64 -29.36
CA VAL A 123 -37.62 4.17 -29.58
C VAL A 123 -36.79 3.17 -30.42
N PRO A 124 -36.15 3.60 -31.53
CA PRO A 124 -35.29 2.74 -32.34
C PRO A 124 -34.08 2.20 -31.55
N ALA A 125 -33.67 0.95 -31.82
CA ALA A 125 -32.54 0.29 -31.16
C ALA A 125 -31.23 1.10 -31.27
N GLU A 126 -30.98 1.77 -32.39
CA GLU A 126 -29.80 2.62 -32.61
C GLU A 126 -29.71 3.77 -31.59
N GLN A 127 -30.84 4.34 -31.17
CA GLN A 127 -30.88 5.40 -30.16
C GLN A 127 -30.56 4.86 -28.76
N PHE A 128 -30.94 3.61 -28.47
CA PHE A 128 -30.55 2.93 -27.24
C PHE A 128 -29.04 2.65 -27.19
N TYR A 129 -28.44 2.21 -28.30
CA TYR A 129 -26.99 2.00 -28.38
C TYR A 129 -26.22 3.32 -28.22
N ALA A 130 -26.67 4.40 -28.87
CA ALA A 130 -26.06 5.72 -28.70
C ALA A 130 -26.19 6.24 -27.25
N LEU A 131 -27.31 5.96 -26.58
CA LEU A 131 -27.48 6.31 -25.16
C LEU A 131 -26.56 5.47 -24.26
N ARG A 132 -26.44 4.16 -24.51
CA ARG A 132 -25.50 3.27 -23.80
C ARG A 132 -24.08 3.80 -23.89
N ASP A 133 -23.61 4.10 -25.09
CA ASP A 133 -22.23 4.54 -25.32
C ASP A 133 -21.95 5.84 -24.56
N LYS A 134 -22.90 6.79 -24.58
CA LYS A 134 -22.80 8.04 -23.80
C LYS A 134 -22.84 7.80 -22.29
N VAL A 135 -23.65 6.85 -21.81
CA VAL A 135 -23.72 6.49 -20.38
C VAL A 135 -22.42 5.82 -19.93
N GLU A 136 -21.86 4.92 -20.74
CA GLU A 136 -20.57 4.28 -20.46
C GLU A 136 -19.41 5.28 -20.49
N GLU A 137 -19.40 6.23 -21.43
CA GLU A 137 -18.41 7.31 -21.48
C GLU A 137 -18.49 8.21 -20.24
N ALA A 138 -19.69 8.65 -19.88
CA ALA A 138 -19.92 9.45 -18.68
C ALA A 138 -19.53 8.68 -17.40
N ARG A 139 -19.82 7.37 -17.35
CA ARG A 139 -19.43 6.47 -16.26
C ARG A 139 -17.92 6.31 -16.17
N ALA A 140 -17.23 6.09 -17.29
CA ALA A 140 -15.78 5.96 -17.32
C ALA A 140 -15.12 7.24 -16.79
N THR A 141 -15.61 8.41 -17.23
CA THR A 141 -15.12 9.72 -16.76
C THR A 141 -15.40 9.92 -15.27
N ALA A 142 -16.60 9.59 -14.79
CA ALA A 142 -16.96 9.66 -13.37
C ALA A 142 -16.13 8.69 -12.52
N LYS A 143 -15.90 7.46 -13.00
CA LYS A 143 -15.06 6.44 -12.35
C LYS A 143 -13.64 6.96 -12.15
N VAL A 144 -13.03 7.54 -13.19
CA VAL A 144 -11.70 8.15 -13.10
C VAL A 144 -11.69 9.27 -12.05
N GLY A 145 -12.65 10.20 -12.12
CA GLY A 145 -12.72 11.30 -11.15
C GLY A 145 -12.96 10.87 -9.69
N ILE A 146 -13.74 9.81 -9.46
CA ILE A 146 -13.96 9.22 -8.13
C ILE A 146 -12.69 8.53 -7.64
N LEU A 147 -12.06 7.68 -8.47
CA LEU A 147 -10.84 6.97 -8.12
C LEU A 147 -9.69 7.94 -7.82
N ASP A 148 -9.53 9.00 -8.61
CA ASP A 148 -8.51 10.02 -8.39
C ASP A 148 -8.73 10.72 -7.03
N LYS A 149 -9.97 11.10 -6.72
CA LYS A 149 -10.30 11.70 -5.42
C LYS A 149 -10.00 10.74 -4.26
N MET A 150 -10.39 9.48 -4.38
CA MET A 150 -10.14 8.45 -3.36
C MET A 150 -8.65 8.22 -3.15
N ASN A 151 -7.89 8.02 -4.23
CA ASN A 151 -6.44 7.81 -4.17
C ASN A 151 -5.71 9.03 -3.59
N ASN A 152 -6.10 10.25 -3.96
CA ASN A 152 -5.53 11.47 -3.39
C ASN A 152 -5.84 11.63 -1.89
N GLY A 153 -7.07 11.30 -1.47
CA GLY A 153 -7.46 11.28 -0.07
C GLY A 153 -6.62 10.28 0.73
N LEU A 154 -6.50 9.04 0.25
CA LEU A 154 -5.69 7.99 0.89
C LEU A 154 -4.21 8.39 1.02
N ARG A 155 -3.61 8.89 -0.06
CA ARG A 155 -2.21 9.35 -0.08
C ARG A 155 -1.92 10.48 0.91
N SER A 156 -2.94 11.27 1.25
CA SER A 156 -2.84 12.38 2.19
C SER A 156 -3.17 11.96 3.62
N ALA A 157 -4.09 11.00 3.80
CA ALA A 157 -4.58 10.55 5.10
C ALA A 157 -3.52 9.77 5.89
N TYR A 158 -2.72 8.93 5.21
CA TYR A 158 -1.76 8.06 5.85
C TYR A 158 -0.34 8.61 5.82
N LYS A 159 0.38 8.42 6.93
CA LYS A 159 1.78 8.82 7.09
C LYS A 159 2.60 7.56 7.16
N ILE A 160 3.56 7.43 6.24
CA ILE A 160 4.25 6.17 5.98
C ILE A 160 5.73 6.34 6.21
N CYS A 161 6.31 5.39 6.96
CA CYS A 161 7.75 5.22 7.04
C CYS A 161 8.15 3.85 6.50
N SER A 162 8.85 3.84 5.37
CA SER A 162 9.41 2.64 4.75
C SER A 162 10.73 2.21 5.39
N LEU A 163 10.82 0.91 5.70
CA LEU A 163 11.98 0.20 6.23
C LEU A 163 12.26 -1.00 5.30
N CYS A 164 13.51 -1.46 5.27
CA CYS A 164 13.97 -2.52 4.39
C CYS A 164 14.60 -3.65 5.20
N GLN A 165 14.48 -4.91 4.81
CA GLN A 165 15.18 -6.02 5.48
C GLN A 165 16.63 -6.21 5.02
N ARG A 166 16.99 -5.61 3.88
CA ARG A 166 18.26 -5.86 3.20
C ARG A 166 19.23 -4.72 3.41
N ILE A 167 20.30 -4.96 4.17
CA ILE A 167 21.43 -4.03 4.27
C ILE A 167 22.42 -4.16 3.09
N ASP A 168 22.35 -5.26 2.36
CA ASP A 168 23.33 -5.70 1.35
C ASP A 168 23.00 -5.22 -0.08
N SER A 169 21.82 -4.66 -0.31
CA SER A 169 21.32 -4.31 -1.64
C SER A 169 22.01 -3.07 -2.23
N LEU A 170 22.75 -3.27 -3.33
CA LEU A 170 23.38 -2.18 -4.10
C LEU A 170 22.36 -1.11 -4.52
N LEU A 171 21.18 -1.54 -4.99
CA LEU A 171 20.12 -0.64 -5.45
C LEU A 171 19.58 0.23 -4.31
N MET A 172 19.40 -0.34 -3.11
CA MET A 172 18.94 0.43 -1.95
C MET A 172 19.94 1.54 -1.58
N TRP A 173 21.23 1.21 -1.54
CA TRP A 173 22.28 2.20 -1.29
C TRP A 173 22.36 3.25 -2.41
N SER A 174 22.16 2.86 -3.67
CA SER A 174 22.13 3.79 -4.80
C SER A 174 20.99 4.81 -4.66
N HIS A 175 19.75 4.33 -4.54
CA HIS A 175 18.55 5.17 -4.56
C HIS A 175 18.37 5.99 -3.28
N TYR A 176 18.56 5.39 -2.10
CA TYR A 176 18.12 5.99 -0.83
C TYR A 176 19.23 6.62 -0.01
N THR A 177 20.48 6.54 -0.48
CA THR A 177 21.64 7.14 0.21
C THR A 177 22.46 8.04 -0.70
N ARG A 178 21.86 8.59 -1.76
CA ARG A 178 22.54 9.47 -2.72
C ARG A 178 23.81 8.79 -3.28
N ASN A 179 23.64 7.64 -3.94
CA ASN A 179 24.73 6.85 -4.52
C ASN A 179 25.79 6.43 -3.48
N HIS A 180 25.40 5.73 -2.42
CA HIS A 180 26.29 5.21 -1.38
C HIS A 180 26.99 6.28 -0.52
N GLN A 181 26.51 7.53 -0.48
CA GLN A 181 27.09 8.63 0.30
C GLN A 181 26.36 8.88 1.64
N GLY A 182 25.23 8.23 1.85
CA GLY A 182 24.42 8.31 3.06
C GLY A 182 24.65 7.14 4.00
N PHE A 183 23.71 6.90 4.91
CA PHE A 183 23.79 5.88 5.95
C PHE A 183 22.49 5.10 6.10
N ALA A 184 22.54 4.01 6.84
CA ALA A 184 21.37 3.25 7.25
C ALA A 184 21.36 3.03 8.76
N MET A 185 20.18 3.14 9.37
CA MET A 185 19.94 2.83 10.78
C MET A 185 19.26 1.47 10.90
N GLU A 186 19.81 0.57 11.71
CA GLU A 186 19.22 -0.74 11.99
C GLU A 186 18.35 -0.70 13.25
N TYR A 187 17.18 -1.33 13.17
CA TYR A 187 16.24 -1.45 14.27
C TYR A 187 15.85 -2.91 14.50
N ASP A 188 15.71 -3.27 15.77
CA ASP A 188 15.10 -4.52 16.23
C ASP A 188 13.72 -4.21 16.84
N PHE A 189 12.68 -4.28 16.01
CA PHE A 189 11.30 -4.03 16.45
C PHE A 189 10.65 -5.26 17.12
N THR A 190 11.31 -6.42 17.14
CA THR A 190 10.73 -7.66 17.72
C THR A 190 10.55 -7.55 19.24
N ARG A 191 11.32 -6.68 19.88
CA ARG A 191 11.25 -6.41 21.32
C ARG A 191 10.14 -5.46 21.72
N LEU A 192 9.48 -4.82 20.75
CA LEU A 192 8.37 -3.93 21.06
C LEU A 192 7.15 -4.75 21.51
N PRO A 193 6.48 -4.35 22.62
CA PRO A 193 5.20 -4.92 22.99
C PRO A 193 4.21 -4.81 21.83
N GLN A 194 3.32 -5.79 21.69
CA GLN A 194 2.26 -5.77 20.65
C GLN A 194 1.38 -4.51 20.69
N GLN A 195 1.25 -3.92 21.88
CA GLN A 195 0.46 -2.71 22.12
C GLN A 195 1.19 -1.43 21.69
N SER A 196 2.50 -1.51 21.39
CA SER A 196 3.27 -0.38 20.91
C SER A 196 2.67 0.13 19.60
N PRO A 197 2.36 1.43 19.47
CA PRO A 197 1.85 1.99 18.23
C PRO A 197 2.72 1.66 17.02
N VAL A 198 4.06 1.68 17.20
CA VAL A 198 5.01 1.33 16.14
C VAL A 198 4.82 -0.13 15.70
N ALA A 199 4.76 -1.08 16.63
CA ALA A 199 4.60 -2.50 16.30
C ALA A 199 3.22 -2.82 15.71
N ARG A 200 2.17 -2.13 16.19
CA ARG A 200 0.80 -2.26 15.68
C ARG A 200 0.69 -1.77 14.23
N PHE A 201 1.36 -0.67 13.90
CA PHE A 201 1.31 -0.04 12.57
C PHE A 201 2.39 -0.49 11.60
N LEU A 202 3.32 -1.37 12.01
CA LEU A 202 4.39 -1.90 11.17
C LEU A 202 3.89 -3.11 10.35
N TRP A 203 3.71 -2.95 9.04
CA TRP A 203 3.17 -3.96 8.12
C TRP A 203 4.19 -4.38 7.06
N PRO A 204 4.24 -5.66 6.64
CA PRO A 204 5.02 -6.05 5.48
C PRO A 204 4.35 -5.53 4.20
N VAL A 205 5.16 -5.23 3.18
CA VAL A 205 4.65 -4.90 1.85
C VAL A 205 4.26 -6.17 1.10
N ILE A 206 3.09 -6.14 0.47
CA ILE A 206 2.58 -7.16 -0.45
C ILE A 206 2.92 -6.69 -1.87
N TYR A 207 3.75 -7.45 -2.57
CA TYR A 207 4.14 -7.13 -3.94
C TYR A 207 3.26 -7.84 -4.96
N ASP A 208 2.78 -7.10 -5.96
CA ASP A 208 1.83 -7.61 -6.94
C ASP A 208 2.02 -6.99 -8.35
N GLU A 209 1.49 -7.66 -9.37
CA GLU A 209 1.41 -7.16 -10.75
C GLU A 209 0.29 -6.14 -10.92
N LYS A 210 -0.73 -6.22 -10.07
CA LYS A 210 -1.92 -5.36 -10.13
C LYS A 210 -2.00 -4.44 -8.91
N ILE A 211 -2.59 -3.26 -9.11
CA ILE A 211 -2.96 -2.36 -8.02
C ILE A 211 -3.96 -3.06 -7.09
N TYR A 212 -3.91 -2.73 -5.80
CA TYR A 212 -4.83 -3.27 -4.80
C TYR A 212 -6.30 -3.02 -5.18
N ASP A 213 -7.04 -4.10 -5.38
CA ASP A 213 -8.45 -4.07 -5.74
C ASP A 213 -9.34 -4.02 -4.48
N ALA A 214 -9.92 -2.84 -4.24
CA ALA A 214 -10.80 -2.58 -3.11
C ALA A 214 -12.29 -2.82 -3.44
N SER A 215 -12.64 -3.41 -4.59
CA SER A 215 -14.05 -3.63 -4.98
C SER A 215 -14.86 -4.37 -3.92
N HIS A 216 -14.24 -5.32 -3.23
CA HIS A 216 -14.87 -6.12 -2.19
C HIS A 216 -15.52 -5.30 -1.07
N VAL A 217 -14.99 -4.13 -0.71
CA VAL A 217 -15.62 -3.27 0.33
C VAL A 217 -16.75 -2.38 -0.19
N PHE A 218 -16.93 -2.29 -1.51
CA PHE A 218 -18.01 -1.50 -2.13
C PHE A 218 -19.23 -2.33 -2.51
N VAL A 219 -19.12 -3.66 -2.50
CA VAL A 219 -20.24 -4.57 -2.66
C VAL A 219 -20.97 -4.69 -1.32
N ARG A 220 -22.00 -3.88 -1.09
CA ARG A 220 -22.82 -3.91 0.14
C ARG A 220 -24.31 -3.97 -0.15
N LYS A 221 -25.09 -4.64 0.70
CA LYS A 221 -26.55 -4.74 0.59
C LYS A 221 -27.24 -3.53 1.21
N SER A 222 -26.65 -2.98 2.28
CA SER A 222 -27.10 -1.79 3.01
C SER A 222 -25.94 -0.81 3.24
N PRO A 223 -26.18 0.52 3.30
CA PRO A 223 -25.18 1.48 3.75
C PRO A 223 -24.59 1.20 5.14
N ASP A 224 -25.37 0.52 6.00
CA ASP A 224 -24.99 0.18 7.38
C ASP A 224 -24.25 -1.16 7.50
N ASP A 225 -24.08 -1.90 6.39
CA ASP A 225 -23.33 -3.15 6.43
C ASP A 225 -21.87 -2.87 6.84
N PRO A 226 -21.30 -3.69 7.74
CA PRO A 226 -19.91 -3.55 8.12
C PRO A 226 -19.02 -3.74 6.90
N VAL A 227 -17.95 -2.95 6.82
CA VAL A 227 -16.94 -3.05 5.75
C VAL A 227 -15.57 -3.20 6.37
N ASN A 228 -14.66 -3.85 5.64
CA ASN A 228 -13.28 -3.93 6.04
C ASN A 228 -12.59 -2.57 5.93
N ASN A 229 -12.65 -1.76 6.98
CA ASN A 229 -12.04 -0.43 7.02
C ASN A 229 -10.50 -0.43 6.96
N MET A 230 -9.85 -1.59 6.96
CA MET A 230 -8.42 -1.75 6.75
C MET A 230 -8.02 -1.72 5.27
N PHE A 231 -8.96 -1.59 4.32
CA PHE A 231 -8.67 -1.51 2.88
C PHE A 231 -7.65 -0.41 2.54
N ALA A 232 -7.65 0.68 3.29
CA ALA A 232 -6.70 1.79 3.12
C ALA A 232 -5.28 1.41 3.55
N VAL A 233 -5.14 0.62 4.61
CA VAL A 233 -3.85 0.00 4.97
C VAL A 233 -3.46 -1.02 3.91
N GLY A 234 -4.42 -1.80 3.40
CA GLY A 234 -4.24 -2.70 2.26
C GLY A 234 -3.62 -1.97 1.06
N ALA A 235 -4.21 -0.86 0.62
CA ALA A 235 -3.65 -0.01 -0.44
C ALA A 235 -2.25 0.51 -0.09
N ALA A 236 -2.03 0.96 1.16
CA ALA A 236 -0.75 1.50 1.62
C ALA A 236 0.38 0.47 1.73
N ILE A 237 0.07 -0.83 1.69
CA ILE A 237 1.08 -1.90 1.73
C ILE A 237 1.17 -2.69 0.43
N HIS A 238 0.38 -2.37 -0.60
CA HIS A 238 0.52 -2.98 -1.91
C HIS A 238 1.47 -2.17 -2.78
N LYS A 239 2.42 -2.85 -3.44
CA LYS A 239 3.44 -2.21 -4.27
C LYS A 239 3.73 -3.06 -5.51
N ALA A 240 4.17 -2.43 -6.59
CA ALA A 240 4.52 -3.14 -7.82
C ALA A 240 5.67 -4.15 -7.60
N LEU A 241 5.60 -5.31 -8.26
CA LEU A 241 6.61 -6.36 -8.20
C LEU A 241 8.03 -5.88 -8.50
N ASP A 242 8.20 -4.86 -9.32
CA ASP A 242 9.51 -4.26 -9.64
C ASP A 242 10.28 -3.84 -8.38
N TRP A 243 9.59 -3.49 -7.30
CA TRP A 243 10.16 -3.06 -6.03
C TRP A 243 10.37 -4.20 -5.01
N GLN A 244 10.09 -5.46 -5.37
CA GLN A 244 10.17 -6.58 -4.42
C GLN A 244 11.58 -6.79 -3.82
N TYR A 245 12.61 -6.31 -4.51
CA TYR A 245 14.00 -6.40 -4.03
C TYR A 245 14.23 -5.61 -2.74
N GLU A 246 13.36 -4.66 -2.40
CA GLU A 246 13.44 -3.87 -1.16
C GLU A 246 13.05 -4.67 0.08
N GLN A 247 12.25 -5.74 -0.05
CA GLN A 247 11.75 -6.52 1.10
C GLN A 247 11.18 -5.59 2.19
N GLU A 248 10.31 -4.68 1.77
CA GLU A 248 9.90 -3.51 2.51
C GLU A 248 8.91 -3.85 3.64
N TRP A 249 9.06 -3.14 4.74
CA TRP A 249 8.07 -3.03 5.81
C TRP A 249 7.74 -1.56 6.03
N ARG A 250 6.47 -1.24 6.26
CA ARG A 250 5.96 0.12 6.40
C ARG A 250 5.35 0.34 7.77
N ILE A 251 5.74 1.40 8.45
CA ILE A 251 4.93 1.96 9.54
C ILE A 251 3.84 2.80 8.87
N VAL A 252 2.57 2.39 8.97
CA VAL A 252 1.42 3.03 8.31
C VAL A 252 0.54 3.69 9.38
N VAL A 253 0.67 5.01 9.55
CA VAL A 253 -0.01 5.77 10.60
C VAL A 253 -1.30 6.42 10.06
N PRO A 254 -2.48 6.07 10.61
CA PRO A 254 -3.77 6.60 10.16
C PRO A 254 -4.11 7.92 10.89
N ASP A 255 -3.51 9.04 10.46
CA ASP A 255 -3.73 10.35 11.12
C ASP A 255 -4.81 11.23 10.45
N GLY A 256 -5.25 10.89 9.24
CA GLY A 256 -6.23 11.69 8.48
C GLY A 256 -5.62 12.83 7.66
N GLU A 257 -6.36 13.38 6.70
CA GLU A 257 -5.80 14.23 5.62
C GLU A 257 -5.19 15.55 6.09
N SER A 258 -5.77 16.16 7.13
CA SER A 258 -5.32 17.44 7.68
C SER A 258 -3.97 17.36 8.37
N GLU A 259 -3.62 16.18 8.90
CA GLU A 259 -2.40 16.02 9.68
C GLU A 259 -1.15 16.09 8.78
N PRO A 260 -0.13 16.86 9.16
CA PRO A 260 1.13 16.93 8.41
C PRO A 260 1.93 15.63 8.58
N PRO A 261 2.88 15.36 7.68
CA PRO A 261 3.89 14.35 7.95
C PRO A 261 4.70 14.71 9.21
N LYS A 262 5.14 13.69 9.95
CA LYS A 262 5.66 13.86 11.30
C LYS A 262 6.73 12.85 11.65
N ASN A 263 7.53 13.20 12.65
CA ASN A 263 8.41 12.25 13.31
C ASN A 263 7.63 11.46 14.36
N ILE A 264 7.84 10.15 14.39
CA ILE A 264 7.34 9.28 15.46
C ILE A 264 8.52 8.77 16.30
N PRO A 265 8.36 8.63 17.63
CA PRO A 265 9.39 8.03 18.47
C PRO A 265 9.53 6.53 18.16
N VAL A 266 10.77 6.07 18.13
CA VAL A 266 11.13 4.66 17.93
C VAL A 266 12.21 4.25 18.94
N PRO A 267 12.49 2.95 19.10
CA PRO A 267 13.65 2.52 19.87
C PRO A 267 14.96 3.08 19.30
N LYS A 268 15.95 3.25 20.17
CA LYS A 268 17.34 3.55 19.77
C LYS A 268 17.79 2.55 18.69
N PRO A 269 18.43 3.01 17.59
CA PRO A 269 19.02 2.11 16.61
C PRO A 269 20.01 1.12 17.26
N VAL A 270 20.01 -0.11 16.75
CA VAL A 270 20.92 -1.18 17.18
C VAL A 270 22.31 -1.01 16.57
N ALA A 271 22.38 -0.45 15.35
CA ALA A 271 23.61 -0.17 14.64
C ALA A 271 23.40 0.92 13.58
N VAL A 272 24.49 1.56 13.18
CA VAL A 272 24.54 2.50 12.04
C VAL A 272 25.53 2.00 10.99
N TYR A 273 25.14 2.09 9.73
CA TYR A 273 25.94 1.67 8.59
C TYR A 273 26.23 2.87 7.71
N LEU A 274 27.50 3.19 7.49
CA LEU A 274 27.95 4.26 6.61
C LEU A 274 28.08 3.72 5.18
N GLY A 275 27.62 4.49 4.20
CA GLY A 275 27.76 4.15 2.80
C GLY A 275 29.23 4.08 2.37
N ALA A 276 29.51 3.24 1.38
CA ALA A 276 30.89 2.99 0.92
C ALA A 276 31.59 4.23 0.35
N ALA A 277 30.82 5.15 -0.22
CA ALA A 277 31.30 6.39 -0.83
C ALA A 277 31.05 7.62 0.06
N MET A 278 30.71 7.45 1.34
CA MET A 278 30.49 8.57 2.25
C MET A 278 31.77 9.37 2.46
N GLU A 279 31.65 10.70 2.32
CA GLU A 279 32.72 11.67 2.58
C GLU A 279 33.13 11.67 4.06
N PRO A 280 34.43 11.82 4.39
CA PRO A 280 34.91 11.78 5.77
C PRO A 280 34.21 12.74 6.73
N GLU A 281 33.99 14.00 6.33
CA GLU A 281 33.33 15.02 7.18
C GLU A 281 31.88 14.64 7.51
N LYS A 282 31.16 14.05 6.56
CA LYS A 282 29.79 13.55 6.79
C LYS A 282 29.81 12.31 7.68
N ALA A 283 30.79 11.42 7.50
CA ALA A 283 30.97 10.25 8.34
C ALA A 283 31.24 10.64 9.80
N GLU A 284 32.12 11.61 10.05
CA GLU A 284 32.42 12.12 11.39
C GLU A 284 31.16 12.62 12.11
N LYS A 285 30.26 13.34 11.41
CA LYS A 285 28.98 13.80 11.99
C LYS A 285 28.09 12.63 12.41
N VAL A 286 27.97 11.60 11.57
CA VAL A 286 27.14 10.42 11.88
C VAL A 286 27.75 9.60 13.02
N ILE A 287 29.07 9.38 12.98
CA ILE A 287 29.83 8.67 14.01
C ILE A 287 29.70 9.37 15.36
N GLY A 288 29.90 10.70 15.40
CA GLY A 288 29.80 11.46 16.66
C GLY A 288 28.44 11.34 17.34
N ILE A 289 27.34 11.31 16.57
CA ILE A 289 26.00 11.07 17.13
C ILE A 289 25.87 9.62 17.63
N ALA A 290 26.32 8.65 16.84
CA ALA A 290 26.25 7.23 17.21
C ALA A 290 27.06 6.92 18.48
N ASP A 291 28.28 7.44 18.58
CA ASP A 291 29.17 7.30 19.74
C ASP A 291 28.53 7.90 21.01
N SER A 292 27.95 9.10 20.90
CA SER A 292 27.27 9.75 22.03
C SER A 292 26.08 8.95 22.59
N LYS A 293 25.54 8.03 21.78
CA LYS A 293 24.40 7.17 22.11
C LYS A 293 24.80 5.72 22.32
N ASP A 294 26.10 5.39 22.29
CA ASP A 294 26.61 4.01 22.37
C ASP A 294 25.93 3.11 21.32
N ILE A 295 26.03 3.50 20.05
CA ILE A 295 25.50 2.76 18.90
C ILE A 295 26.69 2.33 18.04
N PRO A 296 26.88 1.01 17.78
CA PRO A 296 27.99 0.53 16.95
C PRO A 296 27.85 1.03 15.51
N VAL A 297 28.99 1.40 14.92
CA VAL A 297 29.07 1.91 13.55
C VAL A 297 29.86 0.94 12.67
N PHE A 298 29.36 0.74 11.45
CA PHE A 298 30.00 -0.06 10.42
C PHE A 298 30.16 0.76 9.15
N LYS A 299 31.21 0.51 8.38
CA LYS A 299 31.35 1.02 7.02
C LYS A 299 31.02 -0.06 6.00
N MET A 300 30.13 0.24 5.07
CA MET A 300 29.81 -0.66 3.98
C MET A 300 30.93 -0.68 2.94
N GLN A 301 31.14 -1.84 2.33
CA GLN A 301 32.07 -2.05 1.23
C GLN A 301 31.41 -2.93 0.16
N LEU A 302 31.86 -2.81 -1.09
CA LEU A 302 31.44 -3.73 -2.13
C LEU A 302 32.12 -5.09 -1.90
N SER A 303 31.36 -6.18 -2.02
CA SER A 303 31.96 -7.52 -2.06
C SER A 303 32.85 -7.66 -3.30
N ARG A 304 33.98 -8.36 -3.14
CA ARG A 304 34.94 -8.62 -4.23
C ARG A 304 34.49 -9.73 -5.17
N SER A 305 33.52 -10.54 -4.77
CA SER A 305 33.10 -11.76 -5.48
C SER A 305 31.61 -11.84 -5.76
N GLU A 306 30.80 -10.93 -5.22
CA GLU A 306 29.33 -10.96 -5.34
C GLU A 306 28.77 -9.54 -5.54
N PHE A 307 27.63 -9.41 -6.22
CA PHE A 307 26.93 -8.13 -6.38
C PHE A 307 26.14 -7.74 -5.12
N LYS A 308 26.86 -7.48 -4.03
CA LYS A 308 26.29 -7.08 -2.75
C LYS A 308 27.24 -6.20 -1.93
N MET A 309 26.68 -5.52 -0.93
CA MET A 309 27.41 -4.76 0.05
C MET A 309 27.66 -5.60 1.32
N VAL A 310 28.82 -5.43 1.94
CA VAL A 310 29.18 -6.07 3.22
C VAL A 310 29.60 -5.03 4.25
N PRO A 311 29.17 -5.15 5.52
CA PRO A 311 29.59 -4.24 6.58
C PRO A 311 30.95 -4.63 7.15
N VAL A 312 31.77 -3.64 7.48
CA VAL A 312 33.04 -3.79 8.20
C VAL A 312 33.01 -2.89 9.44
N SER A 313 33.33 -3.43 10.61
CA SER A 313 33.39 -2.64 11.85
C SER A 313 34.49 -1.59 11.72
N ILE A 314 34.22 -0.39 12.23
CA ILE A 314 35.20 0.70 12.34
C ILE A 314 35.26 1.22 13.77
#